data_AF-A0A936GFG5-F1
#
_entry.id   AF-A0A936GFG5-F1
#
_cell.length_a   1.000
_cell.length_b   1.000
_cell.length_c   1.000
_cell.angle_alpha   90.00
_cell.angle_beta   90.00
_cell.angle_gamma   90.00
#
_symmetry.space_group_name_H-M   'P 1'
#
loop_
_entity.id
_entity.type
_entity.pdbx_description
1 polymer ?
#
loop_
_entity_poly.entity_id
_entity_poly.type
_entity_poly.pdbx_seq_one_letter_code
_entity_poly.pdbx_strand_id
1 'polypeptide(L)'
;MENFKKKFIEEALDHINDIEVAILELEKDVTDKALIEKIFRAMHSLKGGGAMFGFEKVSEFTHHLENIYDSIRNGEILVDKLLLELTFKSIDHLKTLFDTDVADEKQINNNQKLLLLELEQFLSDSTVSEKSSTLHNETSKEANNQTLNTYYIKYAPKATIFDTGTNPLF
;
A
#
# COMPACT_ATOMS: atom_id res chain seq x y z
N MET A 1 -20.55 -14.16 -10.57
CA MET A 1 -19.60 -13.02 -10.54
C MET A 1 -20.15 -11.87 -9.72
N GLU A 2 -21.34 -11.33 -10.03
CA GLU A 2 -21.90 -10.17 -9.29
C GLU A 2 -22.11 -10.39 -7.79
N ASN A 3 -22.58 -11.58 -7.37
CA ASN A 3 -22.70 -11.90 -5.93
C ASN A 3 -21.37 -11.88 -5.19
N PHE A 4 -20.26 -12.23 -5.85
CA PHE A 4 -18.93 -12.18 -5.23
C PHE A 4 -18.41 -10.73 -5.14
N LYS A 5 -18.73 -9.89 -6.12
CA LYS A 5 -18.41 -8.45 -6.06
C LYS A 5 -19.15 -7.77 -4.91
N LYS A 6 -20.45 -8.05 -4.71
CA LYS A 6 -21.21 -7.49 -3.59
C LYS A 6 -20.64 -7.91 -2.24
N LYS A 7 -20.33 -9.20 -2.08
CA LYS A 7 -19.69 -9.72 -0.86
C LYS A 7 -18.32 -9.06 -0.62
N PHE A 8 -17.53 -8.87 -1.67
CA PHE A 8 -16.26 -8.15 -1.56
C PHE A 8 -16.46 -6.69 -1.12
N ILE A 9 -17.47 -5.99 -1.65
CA ILE A 9 -17.76 -4.61 -1.21
C ILE A 9 -18.10 -4.58 0.28
N GLU A 10 -18.91 -5.52 0.77
CA GLU A 10 -19.23 -5.65 2.21
C GLU A 10 -17.94 -5.87 3.03
N GLU A 11 -17.11 -6.84 2.65
CA GLU A 11 -15.83 -7.12 3.33
C GLU A 11 -14.85 -5.93 3.26
N ALA A 12 -14.81 -5.23 2.12
CA ALA A 12 -13.96 -4.05 1.93
C ALA A 12 -14.40 -2.89 2.83
N LEU A 13 -15.72 -2.66 2.97
CA LEU A 13 -16.25 -1.64 3.87
C LEU A 13 -15.98 -1.98 5.34
N ASP A 14 -16.06 -3.25 5.72
CA ASP A 14 -15.67 -3.70 7.06
C ASP A 14 -14.17 -3.44 7.32
N HIS A 15 -13.29 -3.79 6.37
CA HIS A 15 -11.87 -3.48 6.46
C HIS A 15 -11.61 -1.98 6.57
N ILE A 16 -12.32 -1.16 5.80
CA ILE A 16 -12.20 0.30 5.87
C ILE A 16 -12.58 0.81 7.27
N ASN A 17 -13.67 0.30 7.86
CA ASN A 17 -14.07 0.67 9.22
C ASN A 17 -13.02 0.24 10.26
N ASP A 18 -12.44 -0.95 10.12
CA ASP A 18 -11.36 -1.42 10.99
C ASP A 18 -10.12 -0.52 10.92
N ILE A 19 -9.78 -0.03 9.72
CA ILE A 19 -8.67 0.90 9.51
C ILE A 19 -8.98 2.24 10.18
N GLU A 20 -10.19 2.78 10.00
CA GLU A 20 -10.60 4.06 10.60
C GLU A 20 -10.50 4.02 12.13
N VAL A 21 -10.98 2.95 12.76
CA VAL A 21 -10.83 2.73 14.21
C VAL A 21 -9.36 2.64 14.61
N ALA A 22 -8.55 1.88 13.86
CA ALA A 22 -7.13 1.72 14.17
C ALA A 22 -6.35 3.04 14.06
N ILE A 23 -6.70 3.92 13.11
CA ILE A 23 -6.08 5.23 12.95
C ILE A 23 -6.47 6.16 14.11
N LEU A 24 -7.72 6.13 14.56
CA LEU A 24 -8.16 6.89 15.74
C LEU A 24 -7.45 6.44 17.03
N GLU A 25 -7.12 5.15 17.13
CA GLU A 25 -6.29 4.63 18.23
C GLU A 25 -4.82 5.05 18.07
N LEU A 26 -4.31 5.01 16.83
CA LEU A 26 -2.95 5.41 16.49
C LEU A 26 -2.71 6.90 16.75
N GLU A 27 -3.74 7.76 16.62
CA GLU A 27 -3.65 9.18 16.96
C GLU A 27 -3.27 9.41 18.44
N LYS A 28 -3.63 8.47 19.33
CA LYS A 28 -3.32 8.56 20.76
C LYS A 28 -1.88 8.12 21.07
N ASP A 29 -1.40 7.11 20.35
CA ASP A 29 -0.02 6.62 20.42
C ASP A 29 0.49 6.29 19.02
N VAL A 30 1.14 7.29 18.42
CA VAL A 30 1.66 7.23 17.05
C VAL A 30 2.81 6.24 16.87
N THR A 31 3.33 5.66 17.97
CA THR A 31 4.44 4.70 17.96
C THR A 31 3.98 3.25 18.10
N ASP A 32 2.67 3.02 18.21
CA ASP A 32 2.13 1.67 18.35
C ASP A 32 2.26 0.87 17.03
N LYS A 33 3.30 0.05 17.00
CA LYS A 33 3.62 -0.84 15.86
C LYS A 33 2.52 -1.86 15.59
N ALA A 34 1.75 -2.28 16.59
CA ALA A 34 0.67 -3.24 16.39
C ALA A 34 -0.48 -2.61 15.60
N LEU A 35 -0.80 -1.34 15.88
CA LEU A 35 -1.80 -0.57 15.14
C LEU A 35 -1.33 -0.27 13.71
N ILE A 36 -0.08 0.16 13.53
CA ILE A 36 0.51 0.40 12.19
C ILE A 36 0.42 -0.87 11.33
N GLU A 37 0.83 -2.01 11.88
CA GLU A 37 0.81 -3.28 11.16
C GLU A 37 -0.62 -3.77 10.89
N LYS A 38 -1.58 -3.50 11.78
CA LYS A 38 -3.01 -3.78 11.54
C LYS A 38 -3.53 -2.97 10.34
N ILE A 39 -3.22 -1.68 10.28
CA ILE A 39 -3.61 -0.79 9.18
C ILE A 39 -2.98 -1.28 7.86
N PHE A 40 -1.68 -1.57 7.87
CA PHE A 40 -0.96 -2.09 6.70
C PHE A 40 -1.60 -3.37 6.14
N ARG A 41 -1.90 -4.36 7.00
CA ARG A 41 -2.53 -5.61 6.57
C ARG A 41 -3.89 -5.38 5.92
N ALA A 42 -4.72 -4.54 6.52
CA ALA A 42 -6.06 -4.24 6.00
C ALA A 42 -5.98 -3.54 4.63
N MET A 43 -5.03 -2.60 4.45
CA MET A 43 -4.73 -1.98 3.16
C MET A 43 -4.26 -3.01 2.13
N HIS A 44 -3.34 -3.91 2.50
CA HIS A 44 -2.87 -4.97 1.61
C HIS A 44 -3.99 -5.90 1.13
N SER A 45 -4.90 -6.27 2.03
CA SER A 45 -6.10 -7.05 1.71
C SER A 45 -7.04 -6.30 0.77
N LEU A 46 -7.26 -5.00 1.00
CA LEU A 46 -8.12 -4.17 0.16
C LEU A 46 -7.53 -3.99 -1.25
N LYS A 47 -6.21 -3.82 -1.38
CA LYS A 47 -5.50 -3.82 -2.67
C LYS A 47 -5.70 -5.15 -3.40
N GLY A 48 -5.40 -6.28 -2.74
CA GLY A 48 -5.50 -7.61 -3.33
C GLY A 48 -6.91 -7.95 -3.80
N GLY A 49 -7.91 -7.67 -2.97
CA GLY A 49 -9.32 -7.87 -3.31
C GLY A 49 -9.78 -6.92 -4.43
N GLY A 50 -9.37 -5.65 -4.39
CA GLY A 50 -9.68 -4.67 -5.42
C GLY A 50 -9.19 -5.12 -6.80
N ALA A 51 -7.94 -5.57 -6.90
CA ALA A 51 -7.38 -6.13 -8.13
C ALA A 51 -8.12 -7.39 -8.59
N MET A 52 -8.44 -8.30 -7.66
CA MET A 52 -9.10 -9.58 -7.97
C MET A 52 -10.53 -9.40 -8.50
N PHE A 53 -11.29 -8.44 -7.99
CA PHE A 53 -12.70 -8.22 -8.35
C PHE A 53 -12.90 -7.12 -9.40
N GLY A 54 -11.82 -6.51 -9.90
CA GLY A 54 -11.83 -5.51 -10.97
C GLY A 54 -12.17 -4.09 -10.50
N PHE A 55 -11.89 -3.76 -9.25
CA PHE A 55 -11.96 -2.40 -8.70
C PHE A 55 -10.58 -1.74 -8.82
N GLU A 56 -10.15 -1.45 -10.05
CA GLU A 56 -8.80 -0.95 -10.35
C GLU A 56 -8.48 0.36 -9.61
N LYS A 57 -9.41 1.32 -9.59
CA LYS A 57 -9.23 2.60 -8.89
C LYS A 57 -8.99 2.41 -7.39
N VAL A 58 -9.74 1.49 -6.76
CA VAL A 58 -9.56 1.13 -5.34
C VAL A 58 -8.19 0.49 -5.14
N SER A 59 -7.82 -0.47 -5.99
CA SER A 59 -6.54 -1.16 -5.90
C SER A 59 -5.36 -0.20 -6.04
N GLU A 60 -5.39 0.69 -7.03
CA GLU A 60 -4.36 1.69 -7.27
C GLU A 60 -4.24 2.64 -6.09
N PHE A 61 -5.35 3.24 -5.66
CA PHE A 61 -5.34 4.20 -4.56
C PHE A 61 -4.89 3.56 -3.23
N THR A 62 -5.35 2.34 -2.94
CA THR A 62 -4.93 1.59 -1.75
C THR A 62 -3.44 1.26 -1.78
N HIS A 63 -2.87 0.97 -2.95
CA HIS A 63 -1.44 0.69 -3.07
C HIS A 63 -0.57 1.89 -2.66
N HIS A 64 -0.98 3.12 -2.99
CA HIS A 64 -0.27 4.32 -2.52
C HIS A 64 -0.27 4.45 -0.99
N LEU A 65 -1.41 4.19 -0.35
CA LEU A 65 -1.51 4.17 1.11
C LEU A 65 -0.68 3.03 1.72
N GLU A 66 -0.74 1.83 1.14
CA GLU A 66 0.06 0.69 1.59
C GLU A 66 1.55 1.02 1.61
N ASN A 67 2.07 1.69 0.57
CA ASN A 67 3.48 2.07 0.49
C ASN A 67 3.87 3.08 1.59
N ILE A 68 2.99 4.03 1.92
CA ILE A 68 3.24 4.98 3.00
C ILE A 68 3.30 4.25 4.35
N TYR A 69 2.33 3.37 4.61
CA TYR A 69 2.32 2.57 5.83
C TYR A 69 3.45 1.53 5.90
N ASP A 70 3.98 1.09 4.75
CA ASP A 70 5.20 0.29 4.66
C ASP A 70 6.43 1.09 5.12
N SER A 71 6.61 2.32 4.64
CA SER A 71 7.70 3.20 5.09
C SER A 71 7.58 3.56 6.58
N ILE A 72 6.36 3.77 7.09
CA ILE A 72 6.13 4.03 8.51
C ILE A 72 6.56 2.84 9.37
N ARG A 73 6.14 1.61 9.04
CA ARG A 73 6.53 0.43 9.84
C ARG A 73 8.03 0.13 9.77
N ASN A 74 8.68 0.49 8.65
CA ASN A 74 10.13 0.38 8.48
C ASN A 74 10.90 1.49 9.19
N GLY A 75 10.19 2.49 9.75
CA GLY A 75 10.78 3.61 10.48
C GLY A 75 11.42 4.67 9.57
N GLU A 76 11.07 4.68 8.28
CA GLU A 76 11.54 5.68 7.31
C GLU A 76 10.73 6.97 7.37
N ILE A 77 9.50 6.91 7.89
CA ILE A 77 8.58 8.04 8.01
C ILE A 77 7.97 8.01 9.42
N LEU A 78 7.93 9.18 10.05
CA LEU A 78 7.24 9.35 11.32
C LEU A 78 5.77 9.67 11.08
N VAL A 79 4.90 9.07 11.89
CA VAL A 79 3.47 9.42 11.89
C VAL A 79 3.30 10.80 12.50
N ASP A 80 2.77 11.73 11.71
CA ASP A 80 2.38 13.06 12.17
C ASP A 80 0.88 13.29 11.97
N LYS A 81 0.39 14.41 12.52
CA LYS A 81 -1.03 14.75 12.44
C LYS A 81 -1.50 14.96 11.00
N LEU A 82 -0.65 15.52 10.14
CA LEU A 82 -0.98 15.79 8.74
C LEU A 82 -1.21 14.49 7.97
N LEU A 83 -0.36 13.49 8.19
CA LEU A 83 -0.49 12.15 7.63
C LEU A 83 -1.76 11.45 8.09
N LEU A 84 -2.12 11.56 9.38
CA LEU A 84 -3.38 11.00 9.89
C LEU A 84 -4.59 11.67 9.22
N GLU A 85 -4.61 13.00 9.15
CA GLU A 85 -5.67 13.75 8.46
C GLU A 85 -5.79 13.34 6.98
N LEU A 86 -4.67 13.18 6.30
CA LEU A 86 -4.64 12.76 4.90
C LEU A 86 -5.06 11.31 4.72
N THR A 87 -4.75 10.43 5.69
CA THR A 87 -5.24 9.05 5.69
C THR A 87 -6.76 9.01 5.87
N PHE A 88 -7.34 9.81 6.77
CA PHE A 88 -8.80 9.90 6.92
C PHE A 88 -9.49 10.35 5.64
N LYS A 89 -9.00 11.41 4.99
CA LYS A 89 -9.51 11.84 3.67
C LYS A 89 -9.43 10.74 2.61
N SER A 90 -8.36 9.94 2.66
CA SER A 90 -8.14 8.82 1.76
C SER A 90 -9.15 7.68 2.01
N ILE A 91 -9.48 7.40 3.27
CA ILE A 91 -10.53 6.45 3.64
C ILE A 91 -11.90 6.91 3.16
N ASP A 92 -12.25 8.18 3.34
CA ASP A 92 -13.51 8.73 2.86
C ASP A 92 -13.61 8.62 1.33
N HIS A 93 -12.50 8.86 0.64
CA HIS A 93 -12.43 8.66 -0.80
C HIS A 93 -12.62 7.19 -1.21
N LEU A 94 -12.00 6.24 -0.50
CA LEU A 94 -12.20 4.80 -0.73
C LEU A 94 -13.67 4.39 -0.55
N LYS A 95 -14.36 4.88 0.49
CA LYS A 95 -15.80 4.64 0.68
C LYS A 95 -16.61 5.17 -0.51
N THR A 96 -16.25 6.36 -1.00
CA THR A 96 -16.90 6.98 -2.18
C THR A 96 -16.68 6.18 -3.46
N LEU A 97 -15.53 5.51 -3.63
CA LEU A 97 -15.26 4.64 -4.79
C LEU A 97 -16.15 3.38 -4.82
N PHE A 98 -16.64 2.94 -3.68
CA PHE A 98 -17.60 1.83 -3.58
C PHE A 98 -19.05 2.26 -3.72
N ASP A 99 -19.35 3.55 -3.57
CA ASP A 99 -20.68 4.10 -3.69
C ASP A 99 -21.01 4.44 -5.16
N THR A 100 -21.71 3.53 -5.84
CA THR A 100 -22.06 3.65 -7.26
C THR A 100 -23.24 4.59 -7.52
N ASP A 101 -24.01 4.98 -6.50
CA ASP A 101 -25.26 5.73 -6.68
C ASP A 101 -25.09 7.25 -6.54
N VAL A 102 -23.95 7.72 -6.03
CA VAL A 102 -23.83 9.09 -5.51
C VAL A 102 -22.91 10.00 -6.34
N ALA A 103 -22.16 9.48 -7.32
CA ALA A 103 -20.99 10.21 -7.79
C ALA A 103 -20.89 10.53 -9.29
N ASP A 104 -20.57 11.79 -9.60
CA ASP A 104 -19.99 12.20 -10.88
C ASP A 104 -18.57 11.63 -10.99
N GLU A 105 -18.37 10.70 -11.93
CA GLU A 105 -17.08 10.04 -12.16
C GLU A 105 -15.93 11.04 -12.39
N LYS A 106 -16.21 12.20 -13.00
CA LYS A 106 -15.19 13.24 -13.19
C LYS A 106 -14.75 13.85 -11.87
N GLN A 107 -15.69 14.08 -10.95
CA GLN A 107 -15.41 14.64 -9.64
C GLN A 107 -14.58 13.67 -8.80
N ILE A 108 -14.93 12.38 -8.79
CA ILE A 108 -14.15 11.33 -8.12
C ILE A 108 -12.71 11.31 -8.64
N ASN A 109 -12.54 11.23 -9.96
CA ASN A 109 -11.21 11.12 -10.55
C ASN A 109 -10.35 12.36 -10.23
N ASN A 110 -10.96 13.55 -10.22
CA ASN A 110 -10.25 14.77 -9.84
C ASN A 110 -9.85 14.75 -8.36
N ASN A 111 -10.75 14.31 -7.48
CA ASN A 111 -10.46 14.19 -6.05
C ASN A 111 -9.34 13.16 -5.79
N GLN A 112 -9.39 12.00 -6.46
CA GLN A 112 -8.34 10.98 -6.38
C GLN A 112 -6.98 11.56 -6.74
N LYS A 113 -6.91 12.29 -7.86
CA LYS A 113 -5.67 12.92 -8.33
C LYS A 113 -5.15 13.96 -7.34
N LEU A 114 -6.02 14.79 -6.77
CA LEU A 114 -5.62 15.79 -5.78
C LEU A 114 -5.05 15.13 -4.52
N LEU A 115 -5.72 14.10 -3.99
CA LEU A 115 -5.24 13.37 -2.82
C LEU A 115 -3.90 12.67 -3.07
N LEU A 116 -3.71 12.07 -4.25
CA LEU A 116 -2.43 11.47 -4.63
C LEU A 116 -1.30 12.52 -4.67
N LEU A 117 -1.57 13.71 -5.21
CA LEU A 117 -0.60 14.80 -5.19
C LEU A 117 -0.28 15.27 -3.77
N GLU A 118 -1.27 15.37 -2.89
CA GLU A 118 -1.05 15.71 -1.47
C GLU A 118 -0.19 14.65 -0.76
N LEU A 119 -0.45 13.36 -1.01
CA LEU A 119 0.33 12.24 -0.45
C LEU A 119 1.78 12.23 -0.96
N GLU A 120 1.98 12.45 -2.27
CA GLU A 120 3.32 12.52 -2.88
C GLU A 120 4.13 13.73 -2.37
N GLN A 121 3.47 14.87 -2.16
CA GLN A 121 4.11 16.05 -1.58
C GLN A 121 4.53 15.79 -0.14
N PHE A 122 3.67 15.17 0.67
CA PHE A 122 3.99 14.78 2.04
C PHE A 122 5.21 13.85 2.10
N LEU A 123 5.27 12.84 1.21
CA LEU A 123 6.42 11.95 1.11
C LEU A 123 7.70 12.71 0.75
N SER A 124 7.61 13.63 -0.22
CA SER A 124 8.75 14.45 -0.65
C SER A 124 9.26 15.33 0.49
N ASP A 125 8.39 16.02 1.21
CA ASP A 125 8.75 16.92 2.31
C ASP A 125 9.35 16.15 3.50
N SER A 126 8.81 14.96 3.79
CA SER A 126 9.33 14.06 4.83
C SER A 126 10.78 13.65 4.54
N THR A 127 11.14 13.40 3.27
CA THR A 127 12.52 13.06 2.88
C THR A 127 13.50 14.25 2.86
N VAL A 128 13.00 15.49 2.86
CA VAL A 128 13.84 16.70 2.84
C VAL A 128 14.17 17.20 4.25
N SER A 129 13.29 16.96 5.24
CA SER A 129 13.49 17.40 6.63
C SER A 129 14.61 16.66 7.37
N GLU A 130 14.91 15.40 7.01
CA GLU A 130 15.94 14.59 7.70
C GLU A 130 17.38 14.79 7.19
N LYS A 131 17.61 15.58 6.14
CA LYS A 131 18.97 15.74 5.55
C LYS A 131 19.93 16.69 6.27
N SER A 132 19.61 17.21 7.46
CA SER A 132 20.53 18.07 8.23
C SER A 132 21.33 17.37 9.34
N SER A 133 21.14 16.07 9.60
CA SER A 133 21.99 15.36 10.56
C SER A 133 22.10 13.86 10.33
N THR A 134 22.69 13.45 9.20
CA THR A 134 23.68 12.36 9.16
C THR A 134 24.33 12.34 7.77
N LEU A 135 25.54 12.89 7.69
CA LEU A 135 26.50 12.56 6.64
C LEU A 135 27.23 11.26 7.02
N HIS A 136 27.43 10.41 6.01
CA HIS A 136 28.01 9.06 5.97
C HIS A 136 27.02 7.93 6.33
N ASN A 137 26.52 7.14 5.37
CA ASN A 137 27.22 6.58 4.21
C ASN A 137 26.58 6.93 2.85
N GLU A 138 27.19 7.87 2.12
CA GLU A 138 27.42 7.69 0.67
C GLU A 138 28.84 7.15 0.54
N THR A 139 29.11 6.14 -0.27
CA THR A 139 29.36 6.31 -1.71
C THR A 139 29.13 4.93 -2.37
N SER A 140 28.53 4.80 -3.56
CA SER A 140 28.82 5.61 -4.74
C SER A 140 27.67 5.63 -5.74
N LYS A 141 27.37 6.82 -6.25
CA LYS A 141 26.81 7.03 -7.59
C LYS A 141 27.78 6.48 -8.63
N GLU A 142 27.27 5.73 -9.59
CA GLU A 142 27.84 5.68 -10.93
C GLU A 142 26.73 5.50 -11.97
N ALA A 143 26.58 6.50 -12.83
CA ALA A 143 25.95 6.31 -14.12
C ALA A 143 26.85 5.38 -14.93
N ASN A 144 26.45 4.12 -15.14
CA ASN A 144 27.15 3.24 -16.05
C ASN A 144 26.27 2.05 -16.46
N ASN A 145 26.41 1.65 -17.74
CA ASN A 145 25.85 0.47 -18.39
C ASN A 145 25.16 -0.54 -17.46
N GLN A 146 23.89 -0.85 -17.74
CA GLN A 146 23.19 -2.01 -17.17
C GLN A 146 24.05 -3.26 -17.36
N THR A 147 24.89 -3.56 -16.38
CA THR A 147 25.67 -4.77 -16.31
C THR A 147 24.70 -5.82 -15.81
N LEU A 148 24.15 -6.58 -16.76
CA LEU A 148 23.30 -7.72 -16.47
C LEU A 148 24.13 -8.72 -15.67
N ASN A 149 23.93 -8.76 -14.36
CA ASN A 149 24.49 -9.80 -13.51
C ASN A 149 23.81 -11.12 -13.90
N THR A 150 24.56 -11.96 -14.61
CA THR A 150 24.10 -13.29 -15.02
C THR A 150 24.46 -14.28 -13.93
N TYR A 151 23.43 -14.90 -13.34
CA TYR A 151 23.60 -15.96 -12.35
C TYR A 151 23.41 -17.32 -13.01
N TYR A 152 24.32 -18.25 -12.77
CA TYR A 152 24.16 -19.64 -13.17
C TYR A 152 23.58 -20.44 -12.00
N ILE A 153 22.30 -20.79 -12.10
CA ILE A 153 21.62 -21.62 -11.10
C ILE A 153 21.59 -23.05 -11.63
N LYS A 154 22.32 -23.95 -10.94
CA LYS A 154 22.26 -25.40 -11.22
C LYS A 154 21.29 -26.06 -10.25
N TYR A 155 20.16 -26.52 -10.76
CA TYR A 155 19.19 -27.30 -10.02
C TYR A 155 19.28 -28.79 -10.42
N ALA A 156 19.47 -29.68 -9.43
CA ALA A 156 19.55 -31.13 -9.65
C ALA A 156 18.61 -31.83 -8.65
N PRO A 157 17.33 -32.02 -9.01
CA PRO A 157 16.37 -32.66 -8.12
C PRO A 157 16.70 -34.14 -7.94
N LYS A 158 16.31 -34.70 -6.78
CA LYS A 158 16.38 -36.15 -6.55
C LYS A 158 15.33 -36.85 -7.41
N ALA A 159 15.57 -38.12 -7.77
CA ALA A 159 14.67 -38.91 -8.61
C ALA A 159 13.23 -38.99 -8.07
N THR A 160 13.05 -38.88 -6.75
CA THR A 160 11.75 -38.94 -6.05
C THR A 160 10.96 -37.63 -6.08
N ILE A 161 11.42 -36.58 -6.79
CA ILE A 161 10.74 -35.27 -6.79
C ILE A 161 9.33 -35.34 -7.39
N PHE A 162 9.11 -36.29 -8.31
CA PHE A 162 7.80 -36.53 -8.91
C PHE A 162 6.81 -37.18 -7.95
N ASP A 163 7.29 -37.79 -6.87
CA ASP A 163 6.45 -38.45 -5.87
C ASP A 163 5.74 -37.45 -4.95
N THR A 164 6.28 -36.22 -4.82
CA THR A 164 5.75 -35.17 -3.95
C THR A 164 5.02 -34.05 -4.69
N GLY A 165 4.65 -34.26 -5.96
CA GLY A 165 3.83 -33.31 -6.73
C GLY A 165 4.54 -32.01 -7.12
N THR A 166 5.87 -31.92 -7.01
CA THR A 166 6.64 -30.74 -7.42
C THR A 166 7.09 -30.93 -8.88
N ASN A 167 6.17 -30.71 -9.82
CA ASN A 167 6.48 -30.76 -11.24
C ASN A 167 6.85 -29.35 -11.74
N PRO A 168 8.13 -29.07 -12.07
CA PRO A 168 8.56 -27.75 -12.53
C PRO A 168 8.23 -27.46 -14.00
N LEU A 169 7.58 -28.38 -14.71
CA LEU A 169 7.20 -28.24 -16.13
C LEU A 169 5.73 -27.85 -16.33
N PHE A 170 4.99 -27.55 -15.27
CA PHE A 170 3.64 -26.97 -15.33
C PHE A 170 3.45 -25.91 -14.24
#